data_AF-A0A848ESD4-F1
#
_entry.id   AF-A0A848ESD4-F1
#
_cell.length_a   1.000
_cell.length_b   1.000
_cell.length_c   1.000
_cell.angle_alpha   90.00
_cell.angle_beta   90.00
_cell.angle_gamma   90.00
#
_symmetry.space_group_name_H-M   'P 1'
#
loop_
_entity.id
_entity.type
_entity.pdbx_description
1 polymer ?
#
loop_
_entity_poly.entity_id
_entity_poly.type
_entity_poly.pdbx_seq_one_letter_code
_entity_poly.pdbx_strand_id
1 'polypeptide(L)'
;MKANVQKVSDIQNTIDEIKRFTADLQEAVDLSMKVAADVKKEAIEEELDSRSRLEAAKQEESSAKIKLDAAKAAVRVAEVALTAATLGGPTAISVPKLSMILTGAKAAEGIAQENYEKAKAHRAAMEGRYQIVQEALQRAMNLYSNLESSTAAYSQRIKRSAQEGVSRLTNAEKDLSKYESLNSGTVGIRIPLARKSEEVSGNKVLGTPSSRNSQKVDVGVLSPVISSGSSKTAATHNAKPEKQSAENKDDGKNKAELHQDDNTTNFDDELAKYLLWKKYTVQSDVVKPKEIIDRMNPDNNVQIGLLENLYRMDDLFHNQIDRLRAKLSDANDNVKKLVQLQSKKNIAGRLGEEIIKDGLSPFTESVQTQTRQNLKDGSYTKIDIVLKDLKAPMIFGRGEGMAAMKGGNVAIEVKSGQSNYLVSQEKHVLKQVEGHAKYDVSIVVYSRDLKGIPGEDAYRNDIKEAGSRALGMLPPKVELDKSVWQFLTVRED
;
A
#
# COMPACT_ATOMS: atom_id res chain seq x y z
N MET A 1 -7.77 -53.79 -8.24
CA MET A 1 -6.89 -53.16 -7.23
C MET A 1 -6.57 -51.69 -7.54
N LYS A 2 -6.10 -51.29 -8.74
CA LYS A 2 -5.70 -49.89 -9.03
C LYS A 2 -6.75 -48.79 -8.77
N ALA A 3 -8.04 -49.05 -9.03
CA ALA A 3 -9.10 -48.02 -8.93
C ALA A 3 -9.53 -47.65 -7.49
N ASN A 4 -9.24 -48.49 -6.49
CA ASN A 4 -9.61 -48.20 -5.11
C ASN A 4 -8.43 -47.56 -4.33
N VAL A 5 -7.18 -47.93 -4.65
CA VAL A 5 -5.96 -47.26 -4.14
C VAL A 5 -5.95 -45.78 -4.53
N GLN A 6 -6.41 -45.44 -5.74
CA GLN A 6 -6.55 -44.05 -6.17
C GLN A 6 -7.52 -43.28 -5.27
N LYS A 7 -8.67 -43.88 -4.90
CA LYS A 7 -9.68 -43.22 -4.05
C LYS A 7 -9.20 -42.95 -2.63
N VAL A 8 -8.39 -43.85 -2.06
CA VAL A 8 -7.74 -43.62 -0.75
C VAL A 8 -6.77 -42.45 -0.86
N SER A 9 -5.95 -42.41 -1.92
CA SER A 9 -5.03 -41.29 -2.19
C SER A 9 -5.77 -39.96 -2.38
N ASP A 10 -6.91 -39.95 -3.07
CA ASP A 10 -7.69 -38.74 -3.32
C ASP A 10 -8.30 -38.18 -2.00
N ILE A 11 -8.75 -39.06 -1.10
CA ILE A 11 -9.24 -38.68 0.25
C ILE A 11 -8.11 -38.07 1.07
N GLN A 12 -6.92 -38.69 1.06
CA GLN A 12 -5.76 -38.18 1.78
C GLN A 12 -5.32 -36.82 1.25
N ASN A 13 -5.27 -36.65 -0.07
CA ASN A 13 -4.97 -35.36 -0.70
C ASN A 13 -5.97 -34.28 -0.27
N THR A 14 -7.27 -34.61 -0.25
CA THR A 14 -8.32 -33.67 0.20
C THR A 14 -8.15 -33.28 1.67
N ILE A 15 -7.79 -34.23 2.54
CA ILE A 15 -7.50 -33.95 3.96
C ILE A 15 -6.33 -32.97 4.09
N ASP A 16 -5.26 -33.19 3.34
CA ASP A 16 -4.06 -32.36 3.40
C ASP A 16 -4.29 -30.97 2.79
N GLU A 17 -5.11 -30.86 1.75
CA GLU A 17 -5.59 -29.59 1.22
C GLU A 17 -6.41 -28.80 2.25
N ILE A 18 -7.36 -29.44 2.96
CA ILE A 18 -8.16 -28.77 4.00
C ILE A 18 -7.26 -28.26 5.13
N LYS A 19 -6.26 -29.06 5.56
CA LYS A 19 -5.30 -28.65 6.58
C LYS A 19 -4.46 -27.46 6.11
N ARG A 20 -3.95 -27.51 4.87
CA ARG A 20 -3.18 -26.43 4.27
C ARG A 20 -3.99 -25.14 4.19
N PHE A 21 -5.21 -25.21 3.63
CA PHE A 21 -6.11 -24.06 3.55
C PHE A 21 -6.40 -23.43 4.93
N THR A 22 -6.57 -24.27 5.95
CA THR A 22 -6.81 -23.79 7.33
C THR A 22 -5.57 -23.11 7.92
N ALA A 23 -4.37 -23.58 7.58
CA ALA A 23 -3.11 -22.97 7.98
C ALA A 23 -2.89 -21.62 7.27
N ASP A 24 -3.08 -21.58 5.95
CA ASP A 24 -2.95 -20.37 5.13
C ASP A 24 -3.93 -19.28 5.60
N LEU A 25 -5.18 -19.67 5.94
CA LEU A 25 -6.16 -18.75 6.51
C LEU A 25 -5.71 -18.20 7.87
N GLN A 26 -5.12 -19.03 8.73
CA GLN A 26 -4.64 -18.59 10.03
C GLN A 26 -3.50 -17.58 9.88
N GLU A 27 -2.55 -17.85 8.96
CA GLU A 27 -1.48 -16.92 8.64
C GLU A 27 -2.01 -15.59 8.10
N ALA A 28 -3.01 -15.62 7.21
CA ALA A 28 -3.66 -14.42 6.68
C ALA A 28 -4.37 -13.61 7.78
N VAL A 29 -5.02 -14.27 8.74
CA VAL A 29 -5.63 -13.62 9.91
C VAL A 29 -4.56 -12.98 10.79
N ASP A 30 -3.48 -13.69 11.10
CA ASP A 30 -2.40 -13.19 11.94
C ASP A 30 -1.71 -11.98 11.30
N LEU A 31 -1.47 -12.03 9.99
CA LEU A 31 -0.94 -10.91 9.21
C LEU A 31 -1.88 -9.70 9.24
N SER A 32 -3.18 -9.92 9.00
CA SER A 32 -4.19 -8.86 9.02
C SER A 32 -4.30 -8.19 10.39
N MET A 33 -4.27 -9.00 11.46
CA MET A 33 -4.28 -8.51 12.84
C MET A 33 -3.00 -7.74 13.19
N LYS A 34 -1.84 -8.20 12.71
CA LYS A 34 -0.57 -7.48 12.86
C LYS A 34 -0.62 -6.11 12.18
N VAL A 35 -1.07 -6.04 10.92
CA VAL A 35 -1.22 -4.77 10.20
C VAL A 35 -2.17 -3.82 10.93
N ALA A 36 -3.31 -4.31 11.40
CA ALA A 36 -4.24 -3.49 12.18
C ALA A 36 -3.64 -3.03 13.51
N ALA A 37 -2.84 -3.87 14.19
CA ALA A 37 -2.12 -3.51 15.40
C ALA A 37 -1.07 -2.42 15.15
N ASP A 38 -0.33 -2.52 14.06
CA ASP A 38 0.67 -1.55 13.64
C ASP A 38 0.02 -0.19 13.32
N VAL A 39 -1.08 -0.18 12.56
CA VAL A 39 -1.85 1.06 12.30
C VAL A 39 -2.38 1.68 13.59
N LYS A 40 -2.88 0.86 14.53
CA LYS A 40 -3.32 1.35 15.85
C LYS A 40 -2.17 1.96 16.63
N LYS A 41 -1.01 1.30 16.63
CA LYS A 41 0.20 1.78 17.30
C LYS A 41 0.68 3.11 16.71
N GLU A 42 0.77 3.21 15.39
CA GLU A 42 1.13 4.46 14.70
C GLU A 42 0.16 5.60 15.05
N ALA A 43 -1.14 5.32 15.12
CA ALA A 43 -2.13 6.32 15.50
C ALA A 43 -1.98 6.78 16.95
N ILE A 44 -1.61 5.87 17.87
CA ILE A 44 -1.32 6.21 19.28
C ILE A 44 -0.06 7.10 19.35
N GLU A 45 1.01 6.71 18.65
CA GLU A 45 2.26 7.48 18.62
C GLU A 45 2.04 8.89 18.04
N GLU A 46 1.22 9.00 16.99
CA GLU A 46 0.86 10.28 16.39
C GLU A 46 0.00 11.16 17.30
N GLU A 47 -0.90 10.57 18.09
CA GLU A 47 -1.65 11.29 19.13
C GLU A 47 -0.72 11.85 20.20
N LEU A 48 0.23 11.05 20.67
CA LEU A 48 1.22 11.48 21.65
C LEU A 48 2.06 12.66 21.15
N ASP A 49 2.58 12.57 19.91
CA ASP A 49 3.32 13.66 19.27
C ASP A 49 2.44 14.91 19.09
N SER A 50 1.23 14.75 18.57
CA SER A 50 0.32 15.88 18.32
C SER A 50 -0.08 16.59 19.61
N ARG A 51 -0.33 15.83 20.68
CA ARG A 51 -0.59 16.37 22.02
C ARG A 51 0.61 17.15 22.54
N SER A 52 1.81 16.59 22.44
CA SER A 52 3.03 17.27 22.89
C SER A 52 3.26 18.59 22.15
N ARG A 53 3.01 18.64 20.84
CA ARG A 53 3.11 19.89 20.06
C ARG A 53 2.05 20.91 20.42
N LEU A 54 0.81 20.49 20.66
CA LEU A 54 -0.23 21.41 21.13
C LEU A 54 0.15 22.03 22.48
N GLU A 55 0.70 21.26 23.40
CA GLU A 55 1.19 21.80 24.68
C GLU A 55 2.37 22.77 24.50
N ALA A 56 3.31 22.46 23.62
CA ALA A 56 4.40 23.38 23.28
C ALA A 56 3.88 24.70 22.67
N ALA A 57 2.91 24.63 21.76
CA ALA A 57 2.30 25.81 21.14
C ALA A 57 1.52 26.66 22.16
N LYS A 58 0.84 26.04 23.13
CA LYS A 58 0.20 26.76 24.25
C LYS A 58 1.22 27.51 25.11
N GLN A 59 2.37 26.89 25.38
CA GLN A 59 3.46 27.54 26.12
C GLN A 59 4.06 28.72 25.33
N GLU A 60 4.24 28.55 24.01
CA GLU A 60 4.71 29.61 23.12
C GLU A 60 3.74 30.81 23.10
N GLU A 61 2.44 30.56 22.92
CA GLU A 61 1.41 31.62 22.97
C GLU A 61 1.44 32.36 24.31
N SER A 62 1.51 31.63 25.43
CA SER A 62 1.60 32.21 26.76
C SER A 62 2.85 33.09 26.94
N SER A 63 4.01 32.62 26.46
CA SER A 63 5.25 33.40 26.49
C SER A 63 5.16 34.68 25.64
N ALA A 64 4.58 34.57 24.44
CA ALA A 64 4.36 35.73 23.56
C ALA A 64 3.40 36.73 24.18
N LYS A 65 2.34 36.25 24.86
CA LYS A 65 1.38 37.09 25.58
C LYS A 65 2.03 37.88 26.71
N ILE A 66 2.89 37.24 27.51
CA ILE A 66 3.64 37.91 28.58
C ILE A 66 4.53 39.02 28.01
N LYS A 67 5.22 38.77 26.88
CA LYS A 67 6.05 39.79 26.22
C LYS A 67 5.23 40.95 25.69
N LEU A 68 4.05 40.68 25.13
CA LEU A 68 3.12 41.71 24.69
C LEU A 68 2.63 42.58 25.85
N ASP A 69 2.29 41.97 26.98
CA ASP A 69 1.85 42.70 28.17
C ASP A 69 2.97 43.56 28.77
N ALA A 70 4.21 43.06 28.77
CA ALA A 70 5.39 43.82 29.16
C ALA A 70 5.64 45.01 28.23
N ALA A 71 5.51 44.83 26.91
CA ALA A 71 5.66 45.92 25.94
C ALA A 71 4.58 46.99 26.10
N LYS A 72 3.31 46.58 26.32
CA LYS A 72 2.20 47.49 26.64
C LYS A 72 2.44 48.28 27.91
N ALA A 73 2.98 47.65 28.96
CA ALA A 73 3.35 48.34 30.19
C ALA A 73 4.46 49.37 29.95
N ALA A 74 5.49 49.03 29.15
CA ALA A 74 6.57 49.95 28.81
C ALA A 74 6.08 51.18 28.03
N VAL A 75 5.13 51.00 27.09
CA VAL A 75 4.48 52.11 26.38
C VAL A 75 3.76 53.03 27.36
N ARG A 76 2.94 52.48 28.28
CA ARG A 76 2.24 53.28 29.30
C ARG A 76 3.21 54.08 30.18
N VAL A 77 4.31 53.47 30.61
CA VAL A 77 5.34 54.16 31.41
C VAL A 77 5.97 55.31 30.63
N ALA A 78 6.31 55.09 29.35
CA ALA A 78 6.89 56.12 28.49
C ALA A 78 5.89 57.28 28.23
N GLU A 79 4.61 56.98 28.05
CA GLU A 79 3.55 57.99 27.87
C GLU A 79 3.35 58.86 29.11
N VAL A 80 3.30 58.24 30.29
CA VAL A 80 3.20 58.96 31.58
C VAL A 80 4.43 59.87 31.79
N ALA A 81 5.63 59.35 31.56
CA ALA A 81 6.86 60.12 31.71
C ALA A 81 6.93 61.32 30.75
N LEU A 82 6.55 61.13 29.48
CA LEU A 82 6.51 62.20 28.49
C LEU A 82 5.46 63.27 28.86
N THR A 83 4.28 62.85 29.33
CA THR A 83 3.21 63.77 29.75
C THR A 83 3.65 64.62 30.94
N ALA A 84 4.26 64.01 31.96
CA ALA A 84 4.77 64.71 33.14
C ALA A 84 5.88 65.72 32.78
N ALA A 85 6.79 65.36 31.87
CA ALA A 85 7.86 66.24 31.40
C ALA A 85 7.30 67.46 30.63
N THR A 86 6.27 67.24 29.81
CA THR A 86 5.65 68.30 28.98
C THR A 86 4.90 69.32 29.83
N LEU A 87 4.38 68.92 30.99
CA LEU A 87 3.71 69.80 31.96
C LEU A 87 4.68 70.54 32.91
N GLY A 88 5.99 70.48 32.66
CA GLY A 88 7.00 71.15 33.48
C GLY A 88 7.38 70.41 34.77
N GLY A 89 7.07 69.12 34.88
CA GLY A 89 7.53 68.29 35.99
C GLY A 89 9.06 68.12 36.01
N PRO A 90 9.69 67.89 37.17
CA PRO A 90 11.13 67.70 37.26
C PRO A 90 11.52 66.38 36.59
N THR A 91 12.32 66.45 35.51
CA THR A 91 12.81 65.25 34.81
C THR A 91 14.30 65.38 34.46
N ALA A 92 15.05 64.29 34.62
CA ALA A 92 16.46 64.22 34.24
C ALA A 92 16.67 63.99 32.72
N ILE A 93 15.60 63.65 31.99
CA ILE A 93 15.63 63.27 30.58
C ILE A 93 14.82 64.31 29.78
N SER A 94 15.44 64.92 28.78
CA SER A 94 14.78 65.92 27.92
C SER A 94 13.56 65.35 27.18
N VAL A 95 12.54 66.20 26.94
CA VAL A 95 11.32 65.87 26.19
C VAL A 95 11.59 65.18 24.82
N PRO A 96 12.51 65.65 23.95
CA PRO A 96 12.79 64.97 22.69
C PRO A 96 13.28 63.52 22.86
N LYS A 97 14.09 63.27 23.90
CA LYS A 97 14.61 61.93 24.22
C LYS A 97 13.52 61.00 24.77
N LEU A 98 12.59 61.52 25.59
CA LEU A 98 11.40 60.78 26.01
C LEU A 98 10.46 60.45 24.85
N SER A 99 10.30 61.37 23.89
CA SER A 99 9.54 61.12 22.66
C SER A 99 10.14 59.96 21.85
N MET A 100 11.47 59.93 21.67
CA MET A 100 12.15 58.81 21.01
C MET A 100 11.96 57.47 21.74
N ILE A 101 12.04 57.48 23.08
CA ILE A 101 11.79 56.28 23.90
C ILE A 101 10.37 55.76 23.69
N LEU A 102 9.37 56.66 23.66
CA LEU A 102 7.98 56.30 23.39
C LEU A 102 7.82 55.68 21.99
N THR A 103 8.43 56.27 20.97
CA THR A 103 8.43 55.70 19.61
C THR A 103 9.04 54.30 19.58
N GLY A 104 10.18 54.09 20.26
CA GLY A 104 10.82 52.77 20.36
C GLY A 104 9.93 51.76 21.11
N ALA A 105 9.29 52.17 22.20
CA ALA A 105 8.36 51.32 22.95
C ALA A 105 7.14 50.91 22.11
N LYS A 106 6.56 51.84 21.33
CA LYS A 106 5.44 51.55 20.42
C LYS A 106 5.83 50.61 19.29
N ALA A 107 7.04 50.75 18.73
CA ALA A 107 7.56 49.81 17.75
C ALA A 107 7.73 48.40 18.36
N ALA A 108 8.27 48.31 19.58
CA ALA A 108 8.41 47.04 20.30
C ALA A 108 7.05 46.40 20.63
N GLU A 109 6.04 47.18 21.02
CA GLU A 109 4.66 46.70 21.19
C GLU A 109 4.11 46.12 19.88
N GLY A 110 4.28 46.82 18.76
CA GLY A 110 3.85 46.33 17.44
C GLY A 110 4.44 44.97 17.08
N ILE A 111 5.76 44.81 17.27
CA ILE A 111 6.45 43.53 17.06
C ILE A 111 5.93 42.44 18.01
N ALA A 112 5.75 42.76 19.29
CA ALA A 112 5.24 41.80 20.27
C ALA A 112 3.79 41.38 19.96
N GLN A 113 2.97 42.30 19.44
CA GLN A 113 1.60 42.03 19.03
C GLN A 113 1.57 41.10 17.81
N GLU A 114 2.41 41.36 16.80
CA GLU A 114 2.52 40.48 15.63
C GLU A 114 2.97 39.06 16.04
N ASN A 115 3.99 38.96 16.91
CA ASN A 115 4.47 37.67 17.40
C ASN A 115 3.40 36.91 18.19
N TYR A 116 2.59 37.62 19.00
CA TYR A 116 1.48 37.01 19.71
C TYR A 116 0.39 36.48 18.76
N GLU A 117 0.01 37.25 17.74
CA GLU A 117 -0.99 36.79 16.76
C GLU A 117 -0.48 35.57 15.96
N LYS A 118 0.82 35.54 15.61
CA LYS A 118 1.45 34.36 14.99
C LYS A 118 1.40 33.14 15.91
N ALA A 119 1.77 33.29 17.18
CA ALA A 119 1.75 32.19 18.14
C ALA A 119 0.32 31.67 18.39
N LYS A 120 -0.67 32.57 18.45
CA LYS A 120 -2.09 32.22 18.58
C LYS A 120 -2.61 31.45 17.35
N ALA A 121 -2.23 31.87 16.15
CA ALA A 121 -2.56 31.15 14.91
C ALA A 121 -1.89 29.77 14.86
N HIS A 122 -0.63 29.67 15.28
CA HIS A 122 0.11 28.41 15.38
C HIS A 122 -0.57 27.44 16.36
N ARG A 123 -0.96 27.89 17.56
CA ARG A 123 -1.72 27.08 18.52
C ARG A 123 -3.05 26.60 17.95
N ALA A 124 -3.80 27.47 17.28
CA ALA A 124 -5.08 27.08 16.64
C ALA A 124 -4.89 26.00 15.57
N ALA A 125 -3.82 26.08 14.77
CA ALA A 125 -3.47 25.05 13.80
C ALA A 125 -3.12 23.71 14.48
N MET A 126 -2.36 23.74 15.57
CA MET A 126 -2.02 22.54 16.34
C MET A 126 -3.24 21.89 17.02
N GLU A 127 -4.21 22.69 17.43
CA GLU A 127 -5.48 22.19 17.97
C GLU A 127 -6.30 21.47 16.90
N GLY A 128 -6.40 22.04 15.70
CA GLY A 128 -7.03 21.37 14.55
C GLY A 128 -6.34 20.07 14.16
N ARG A 129 -4.99 20.04 14.17
CA ARG A 129 -4.22 18.80 13.95
C ARG A 129 -4.56 17.75 15.01
N TYR A 130 -4.53 18.13 16.29
CA TYR A 130 -4.81 17.21 17.38
C TYR A 130 -6.21 16.59 17.28
N GLN A 131 -7.21 17.39 16.89
CA GLN A 131 -8.58 16.89 16.67
C GLN A 131 -8.65 15.84 15.55
N ILE A 132 -8.03 16.09 14.41
CA ILE A 132 -7.99 15.13 13.29
C ILE A 132 -7.29 13.84 13.71
N VAL A 133 -6.23 13.94 14.51
CA VAL A 133 -5.48 12.79 15.01
C VAL A 133 -6.30 11.99 16.03
N GLN A 134 -7.08 12.64 16.89
CA GLN A 134 -8.02 11.93 17.77
C GLN A 134 -9.07 11.14 16.97
N GLU A 135 -9.62 11.73 15.91
CA GLU A 135 -10.54 11.01 15.01
C GLU A 135 -9.87 9.83 14.29
N ALA A 136 -8.62 10.01 13.85
CA ALA A 136 -7.83 8.94 13.24
C ALA A 136 -7.56 7.80 14.22
N LEU A 137 -7.19 8.12 15.46
CA LEU A 137 -6.99 7.14 16.53
C LEU A 137 -8.27 6.36 16.83
N GLN A 138 -9.41 7.05 16.95
CA GLN A 138 -10.70 6.40 17.16
C GLN A 138 -11.05 5.45 15.99
N ARG A 139 -10.81 5.86 14.74
CA ARG A 139 -11.00 5.00 13.57
C ARG A 139 -10.09 3.78 13.60
N ALA A 140 -8.82 3.94 13.96
CA ALA A 140 -7.86 2.84 14.05
C ALA A 140 -8.24 1.84 15.17
N MET A 141 -8.67 2.34 16.34
CA MET A 141 -9.18 1.50 17.43
C MET A 141 -10.43 0.72 17.04
N ASN A 142 -11.39 1.38 16.38
CA ASN A 142 -12.61 0.74 15.90
C ASN A 142 -12.30 -0.32 14.84
N LEU A 143 -11.39 -0.04 13.90
CA LEU A 143 -10.96 -0.98 12.87
C LEU A 143 -10.31 -2.21 13.51
N TYR A 144 -9.39 -2.01 14.46
CA TYR A 144 -8.74 -3.11 15.19
C TYR A 144 -9.77 -3.99 15.91
N SER A 145 -10.68 -3.39 16.69
CA SER A 145 -11.70 -4.11 17.46
C SER A 145 -12.68 -4.89 16.57
N ASN A 146 -13.12 -4.27 15.46
CA ASN A 146 -14.00 -4.91 14.50
C ASN A 146 -13.32 -6.07 13.78
N LEU A 147 -12.05 -5.90 13.39
CA LEU A 147 -11.26 -6.95 12.75
C LEU A 147 -11.00 -8.11 13.71
N GLU A 148 -10.60 -7.82 14.96
CA GLU A 148 -10.39 -8.82 16.01
C GLU A 148 -11.65 -9.65 16.24
N SER A 149 -12.78 -9.00 16.44
CA SER A 149 -14.07 -9.68 16.70
C SER A 149 -14.53 -10.52 15.51
N SER A 150 -14.43 -9.98 14.29
CA SER A 150 -14.87 -10.68 13.08
C SER A 150 -13.95 -11.85 12.72
N THR A 151 -12.64 -11.64 12.73
CA THR A 151 -11.66 -12.70 12.42
C THR A 151 -11.69 -13.81 13.46
N ALA A 152 -11.86 -13.50 14.76
CA ALA A 152 -12.04 -14.52 15.79
C ALA A 152 -13.27 -15.40 15.51
N ALA A 153 -14.41 -14.79 15.19
CA ALA A 153 -15.64 -15.52 14.90
C ALA A 153 -15.53 -16.39 13.63
N TYR A 154 -14.96 -15.85 12.55
CA TYR A 154 -14.79 -16.61 11.30
C TYR A 154 -13.73 -17.71 11.43
N SER A 155 -12.58 -17.42 12.03
CA SER A 155 -11.51 -18.40 12.25
C SER A 155 -12.03 -19.58 13.09
N GLN A 156 -12.81 -19.33 14.14
CA GLN A 156 -13.40 -20.40 14.95
C GLN A 156 -14.37 -21.27 14.14
N ARG A 157 -15.23 -20.66 13.31
CA ARG A 157 -16.19 -21.40 12.46
C ARG A 157 -15.47 -22.26 11.43
N ILE A 158 -14.46 -21.70 10.76
CA ILE A 158 -13.71 -22.41 9.71
C ILE A 158 -12.90 -23.56 10.31
N LYS A 159 -12.19 -23.32 11.44
CA LYS A 159 -11.46 -24.39 12.15
C LYS A 159 -12.37 -25.54 12.56
N ARG A 160 -13.58 -25.25 13.08
CA ARG A 160 -14.56 -26.28 13.43
C ARG A 160 -15.00 -27.08 12.20
N SER A 161 -15.38 -26.39 11.13
CA SER A 161 -15.80 -27.02 9.88
C SER A 161 -14.69 -27.89 9.27
N ALA A 162 -13.44 -27.40 9.27
CA ALA A 162 -12.27 -28.14 8.82
C ALA A 162 -12.00 -29.38 9.67
N GLN A 163 -12.06 -29.26 11.01
CA GLN A 163 -11.90 -30.40 11.92
C GLN A 163 -12.98 -31.46 11.71
N GLU A 164 -14.24 -31.06 11.56
CA GLU A 164 -15.35 -31.98 11.27
C GLU A 164 -15.14 -32.67 9.92
N GLY A 165 -14.75 -31.92 8.88
CA GLY A 165 -14.47 -32.45 7.54
C GLY A 165 -13.32 -33.45 7.53
N VAL A 166 -12.16 -33.08 8.12
CA VAL A 166 -10.99 -33.95 8.25
C VAL A 166 -11.35 -35.23 9.02
N SER A 167 -12.09 -35.13 10.12
CA SER A 167 -12.49 -36.29 10.92
C SER A 167 -13.37 -37.26 10.12
N ARG A 168 -14.35 -36.73 9.36
CA ARG A 168 -15.20 -37.54 8.47
C ARG A 168 -14.39 -38.24 7.37
N LEU A 169 -13.50 -37.51 6.71
CA LEU A 169 -12.66 -38.05 5.64
C LEU A 169 -11.68 -39.10 6.16
N THR A 170 -11.09 -38.88 7.34
CA THR A 170 -10.19 -39.85 8.00
C THR A 170 -10.93 -41.15 8.33
N ASN A 171 -12.17 -41.07 8.80
CA ASN A 171 -12.99 -42.26 9.05
C ASN A 171 -13.33 -42.99 7.73
N ALA A 172 -13.66 -42.24 6.67
CA ALA A 172 -13.94 -42.83 5.35
C ALA A 172 -12.70 -43.51 4.75
N GLU A 173 -11.53 -42.91 4.90
CA GLU A 173 -10.24 -43.49 4.50
C GLU A 173 -9.98 -44.82 5.23
N LYS A 174 -10.21 -44.85 6.56
CA LYS A 174 -10.04 -46.04 7.39
C LYS A 174 -11.00 -47.17 6.99
N ASP A 175 -12.27 -46.84 6.76
CA ASP A 175 -13.28 -47.82 6.34
C ASP A 175 -12.96 -48.38 4.95
N LEU A 176 -12.54 -47.53 4.01
CA LEU A 176 -12.15 -47.93 2.66
C LEU A 176 -10.89 -48.81 2.68
N SER A 177 -9.87 -48.42 3.46
CA SER A 177 -8.65 -49.21 3.64
C SER A 177 -8.94 -50.58 4.26
N LYS A 178 -9.85 -50.64 5.24
CA LYS A 178 -10.29 -51.90 5.84
C LYS A 178 -11.01 -52.80 4.81
N TYR A 179 -11.90 -52.24 4.00
CA TYR A 179 -12.56 -52.97 2.92
C TYR A 179 -11.54 -53.56 1.93
N GLU A 180 -10.51 -52.79 1.56
CA GLU A 180 -9.43 -53.28 0.69
C GLU A 180 -8.62 -54.42 1.31
N SER A 181 -8.31 -54.34 2.61
CA SER A 181 -7.59 -55.41 3.33
C SER A 181 -8.39 -56.72 3.42
N LEU A 182 -9.73 -56.65 3.45
CA LEU A 182 -10.60 -57.82 3.49
C LEU A 182 -10.81 -58.44 2.11
N ASN A 183 -10.88 -57.64 1.05
CA ASN A 183 -11.06 -58.10 -0.32
C ASN A 183 -9.76 -58.50 -1.04
N SER A 184 -8.59 -58.24 -0.46
CA SER A 184 -7.31 -58.76 -0.96
C SER A 184 -7.06 -60.23 -0.58
N GLY A 185 -7.92 -60.83 0.25
CA GLY A 185 -7.81 -62.21 0.76
C GLY A 185 -8.70 -63.27 0.12
N THR A 186 -9.52 -62.98 -0.91
CA THR A 186 -10.50 -63.97 -1.41
C THR A 186 -10.59 -64.03 -2.94
N VAL A 187 -9.93 -65.03 -3.54
CA VAL A 187 -10.42 -65.67 -4.77
C VAL A 187 -10.32 -67.18 -4.58
N GLY A 188 -11.46 -67.80 -4.29
CA GLY A 188 -11.55 -69.24 -4.09
C GLY A 188 -12.98 -69.74 -3.93
N ILE A 189 -13.96 -69.16 -4.62
CA ILE A 189 -15.29 -69.77 -4.70
C ILE A 189 -15.43 -70.37 -6.11
N ARG A 190 -15.20 -71.68 -6.20
CA ARG A 190 -15.68 -72.50 -7.33
C ARG A 190 -17.20 -72.52 -7.26
N ILE A 191 -17.85 -71.86 -8.19
CA ILE A 191 -19.28 -72.08 -8.45
C ILE A 191 -19.38 -73.35 -9.32
N PRO A 192 -20.03 -74.43 -8.86
CA PRO A 192 -20.29 -75.58 -9.72
C PRO A 192 -21.37 -75.22 -10.74
N LEU A 193 -21.10 -75.49 -12.02
CA LEU A 193 -22.12 -75.51 -13.06
C LEU A 193 -22.96 -76.80 -12.99
N ALA A 194 -24.23 -76.66 -13.38
CA ALA A 194 -25.29 -77.66 -13.62
C ALA A 194 -26.24 -77.89 -12.42
N ARG A 195 -27.57 -77.97 -12.58
CA ARG A 195 -28.38 -78.53 -13.69
C ARG A 195 -29.72 -77.80 -13.92
N LYS A 196 -30.27 -78.05 -15.12
CA LYS A 196 -31.64 -77.78 -15.60
C LYS A 196 -32.68 -78.72 -14.94
N SER A 197 -33.96 -78.34 -15.13
CA SER A 197 -35.28 -78.93 -14.79
C SER A 197 -35.76 -78.67 -13.35
N GLU A 198 -37.02 -78.33 -13.06
CA GLU A 198 -38.32 -78.54 -13.71
C GLU A 198 -39.36 -77.53 -13.13
N GLU A 199 -40.45 -77.25 -13.86
CA GLU A 199 -41.63 -76.54 -13.32
C GLU A 199 -42.30 -77.33 -12.19
N VAL A 200 -42.90 -76.65 -11.20
CA VAL A 200 -44.22 -76.98 -10.59
C VAL A 200 -44.68 -75.85 -9.65
N SER A 201 -45.88 -75.35 -9.97
CA SER A 201 -46.97 -74.79 -9.13
C SER A 201 -46.80 -74.67 -7.60
N GLY A 202 -47.16 -73.50 -7.06
CA GLY A 202 -47.42 -73.32 -5.62
C GLY A 202 -47.71 -71.88 -5.21
N ASN A 203 -48.99 -71.58 -4.99
CA ASN A 203 -49.51 -70.26 -4.64
C ASN A 203 -49.33 -69.94 -3.14
N LYS A 204 -49.30 -68.63 -2.82
CA LYS A 204 -49.75 -67.95 -1.57
C LYS A 204 -48.73 -67.42 -0.51
N VAL A 205 -48.45 -66.11 -0.65
CA VAL A 205 -48.54 -64.97 0.32
C VAL A 205 -47.75 -65.01 1.65
N LEU A 206 -46.88 -64.00 1.88
CA LEU A 206 -47.03 -62.97 2.94
C LEU A 206 -45.98 -61.82 2.86
N GLY A 207 -46.46 -60.57 2.77
CA GLY A 207 -45.94 -59.40 3.52
C GLY A 207 -44.79 -58.55 2.97
N THR A 208 -45.10 -57.46 2.24
CA THR A 208 -44.22 -56.29 2.08
C THR A 208 -44.74 -55.09 2.88
N PRO A 209 -43.90 -54.33 3.62
CA PRO A 209 -44.33 -53.09 4.26
C PRO A 209 -44.34 -51.89 3.29
N SER A 210 -45.34 -51.05 3.52
CA SER A 210 -45.71 -49.82 2.85
C SER A 210 -44.67 -48.70 2.95
N SER A 211 -44.48 -47.96 1.85
CA SER A 211 -43.91 -46.61 1.83
C SER A 211 -44.83 -45.62 2.56
N ARG A 212 -44.30 -44.71 3.38
CA ARG A 212 -44.94 -43.42 3.70
C ARG A 212 -43.97 -42.39 4.30
N ASN A 213 -44.08 -41.18 3.73
CA ASN A 213 -43.96 -39.85 4.33
C ASN A 213 -42.60 -39.32 4.81
N SER A 214 -42.01 -38.50 3.94
CA SER A 214 -41.20 -37.33 4.28
C SER A 214 -42.07 -36.22 4.91
N GLN A 215 -41.80 -35.90 6.19
CA GLN A 215 -42.27 -34.67 6.84
C GLN A 215 -41.20 -33.57 6.72
N LYS A 216 -41.61 -32.42 6.18
CA LYS A 216 -40.91 -31.13 6.27
C LYS A 216 -40.95 -30.63 7.72
N VAL A 217 -39.84 -30.08 8.20
CA VAL A 217 -39.82 -29.16 9.34
C VAL A 217 -39.05 -27.92 8.93
N ASP A 218 -39.76 -26.79 8.86
CA ASP A 218 -39.23 -25.43 8.71
C ASP A 218 -38.64 -24.95 10.05
N VAL A 219 -37.47 -24.31 10.01
CA VAL A 219 -37.04 -23.37 11.07
C VAL A 219 -36.40 -22.16 10.40
N GLY A 220 -37.14 -21.05 10.38
CA GLY A 220 -36.67 -19.76 9.88
C GLY A 220 -35.73 -19.06 10.87
N VAL A 221 -34.81 -18.26 10.33
CA VAL A 221 -34.01 -17.30 11.09
C VAL A 221 -34.23 -15.91 10.54
N LEU A 222 -34.67 -15.05 11.47
CA LEU A 222 -34.98 -13.63 11.35
C LEU A 222 -33.73 -12.80 11.04
N SER A 223 -33.85 -11.84 10.13
CA SER A 223 -32.93 -10.71 9.98
C SER A 223 -33.53 -9.46 10.65
N PRO A 224 -32.75 -8.62 11.36
CA PRO A 224 -33.27 -7.39 11.91
C PRO A 224 -33.29 -6.28 10.85
N VAL A 225 -34.39 -5.54 10.87
CA VAL A 225 -34.67 -4.31 10.14
C VAL A 225 -33.99 -3.13 10.85
N ILE A 226 -33.36 -2.23 10.10
CA ILE A 226 -33.35 -0.80 10.46
C ILE A 226 -33.91 -0.01 9.26
N SER A 227 -34.94 0.76 9.58
CA SER A 227 -35.77 1.59 8.72
C SER A 227 -35.20 3.01 8.61
N SER A 228 -35.27 3.58 7.40
CA SER A 228 -35.76 4.94 7.09
C SER A 228 -35.34 5.27 5.65
N GLY A 229 -36.11 5.84 4.75
CA GLY A 229 -37.48 6.32 4.75
C GLY A 229 -37.69 7.05 3.42
N SER A 230 -38.69 6.62 2.66
CA SER A 230 -39.48 7.34 1.63
C SER A 230 -38.82 8.31 0.63
N SER A 231 -38.98 8.02 -0.67
CA SER A 231 -40.02 8.60 -1.55
C SER A 231 -39.86 8.05 -2.98
N LYS A 232 -40.84 7.28 -3.50
CA LYS A 232 -41.87 7.66 -4.52
C LYS A 232 -41.25 8.22 -5.82
N THR A 233 -41.52 7.78 -7.05
CA THR A 233 -42.62 7.02 -7.70
C THR A 233 -42.15 6.77 -9.16
N ALA A 234 -42.19 5.53 -9.68
CA ALA A 234 -43.20 4.99 -10.62
C ALA A 234 -43.06 5.42 -12.10
N ALA A 235 -42.81 4.41 -12.97
CA ALA A 235 -43.45 4.12 -14.27
C ALA A 235 -42.47 3.31 -15.15
N THR A 236 -42.54 1.97 -15.16
CA THR A 236 -43.30 1.11 -16.11
C THR A 236 -42.96 1.33 -17.59
N HIS A 237 -42.41 0.30 -18.26
CA HIS A 237 -43.12 -0.48 -19.27
C HIS A 237 -42.30 -1.70 -19.79
N ASN A 238 -42.88 -2.88 -19.55
CA ASN A 238 -43.03 -4.07 -20.42
C ASN A 238 -41.90 -4.56 -21.35
N ALA A 239 -41.33 -5.74 -21.01
CA ALA A 239 -41.73 -7.09 -21.49
C ALA A 239 -42.34 -7.16 -22.92
N LYS A 240 -42.02 -8.07 -23.86
CA LYS A 240 -41.26 -9.35 -23.93
C LYS A 240 -41.35 -9.81 -25.43
N PRO A 241 -41.16 -11.09 -25.81
CA PRO A 241 -40.04 -11.62 -26.61
C PRO A 241 -40.45 -12.16 -28.00
N GLU A 242 -39.50 -12.68 -28.78
CA GLU A 242 -39.81 -13.77 -29.72
C GLU A 242 -38.64 -14.75 -29.90
N LYS A 243 -39.02 -16.04 -30.01
CA LYS A 243 -38.21 -17.27 -30.09
C LYS A 243 -38.12 -17.72 -31.54
N GLN A 244 -37.12 -18.58 -31.82
CA GLN A 244 -37.09 -19.79 -32.70
C GLN A 244 -35.71 -19.85 -33.40
N SER A 245 -35.02 -20.98 -33.64
CA SER A 245 -35.24 -22.42 -33.43
C SER A 245 -34.03 -23.21 -34.01
N ALA A 246 -33.76 -24.40 -33.42
CA ALA A 246 -33.25 -25.67 -34.01
C ALA A 246 -31.86 -25.70 -34.71
N GLU A 247 -30.85 -26.38 -34.16
CA GLU A 247 -30.47 -27.82 -34.31
C GLU A 247 -29.48 -28.11 -35.46
N ASN A 248 -28.28 -28.63 -35.15
CA ASN A 248 -27.82 -29.96 -35.59
C ASN A 248 -26.49 -30.41 -34.96
N LYS A 249 -26.38 -31.74 -34.82
CA LYS A 249 -25.36 -32.56 -34.16
C LYS A 249 -24.10 -32.77 -35.01
N ASP A 250 -22.96 -33.06 -34.39
CA ASP A 250 -22.14 -34.25 -34.74
C ASP A 250 -21.13 -34.62 -33.62
N ASP A 251 -20.80 -35.91 -33.58
CA ASP A 251 -20.12 -36.67 -32.53
C ASP A 251 -18.58 -36.75 -32.66
N GLY A 252 -17.89 -36.70 -31.51
CA GLY A 252 -16.85 -37.67 -31.11
C GLY A 252 -15.43 -37.61 -31.69
N LYS A 253 -14.43 -37.34 -30.83
CA LYS A 253 -13.46 -38.34 -30.32
C LYS A 253 -12.32 -37.73 -29.49
N ASN A 254 -12.04 -38.44 -28.40
CA ASN A 254 -10.97 -38.26 -27.42
C ASN A 254 -9.58 -37.95 -28.01
N LYS A 255 -8.89 -37.00 -27.36
CA LYS A 255 -7.52 -37.21 -26.91
C LYS A 255 -7.30 -36.46 -25.59
N ALA A 256 -7.09 -37.22 -24.53
CA ALA A 256 -6.65 -36.71 -23.25
C ALA A 256 -5.19 -36.28 -23.40
N GLU A 257 -4.96 -34.98 -23.54
CA GLU A 257 -3.68 -34.35 -23.27
C GLU A 257 -3.79 -33.71 -21.89
N LEU A 258 -2.76 -33.97 -21.07
CA LEU A 258 -2.57 -33.39 -19.75
C LEU A 258 -2.90 -31.90 -19.81
N HIS A 259 -3.87 -31.45 -19.01
CA HIS A 259 -3.89 -30.07 -18.57
C HIS A 259 -2.67 -29.88 -17.68
N GLN A 260 -1.55 -29.50 -18.30
CA GLN A 260 -0.59 -28.63 -17.66
C GLN A 260 -1.32 -27.32 -17.41
N ASP A 261 -1.26 -26.84 -16.17
CA ASP A 261 -1.58 -25.45 -15.85
C ASP A 261 -0.60 -24.57 -16.63
N ASP A 262 -0.94 -24.23 -17.88
CA ASP A 262 -0.29 -23.19 -18.67
C ASP A 262 -0.67 -21.83 -18.08
N ASN A 263 -0.06 -21.53 -16.93
CA ASN A 263 0.05 -20.16 -16.44
C ASN A 263 1.52 -19.71 -16.53
N THR A 264 2.16 -20.03 -17.67
CA THR A 264 3.41 -19.37 -18.08
C THR A 264 3.10 -17.89 -18.31
N THR A 265 3.30 -17.12 -17.25
CA THR A 265 3.31 -15.66 -17.28
C THR A 265 4.28 -15.16 -18.36
N ASN A 266 3.80 -14.28 -19.23
CA ASN A 266 4.44 -13.81 -20.47
C ASN A 266 5.75 -12.98 -20.27
N PHE A 267 6.39 -13.06 -19.10
CA PHE A 267 7.57 -12.26 -18.72
C PHE A 267 8.60 -13.02 -17.87
N ASP A 268 8.62 -14.35 -17.90
CA ASP A 268 9.60 -15.14 -17.12
C ASP A 268 11.06 -14.82 -17.51
N ASP A 269 11.33 -14.57 -18.79
CA ASP A 269 12.66 -14.18 -19.27
C ASP A 269 13.06 -12.78 -18.76
N GLU A 270 12.14 -11.82 -18.80
CA GLU A 270 12.32 -10.48 -18.25
C GLU A 270 12.54 -10.53 -16.74
N LEU A 271 11.75 -11.34 -16.02
CA LEU A 271 11.91 -11.58 -14.59
C LEU A 271 13.30 -12.14 -14.28
N ALA A 272 13.78 -13.12 -15.05
CA ALA A 272 15.12 -13.67 -14.89
C ALA A 272 16.22 -12.61 -15.10
N LYS A 273 16.08 -11.75 -16.11
CA LYS A 273 17.01 -10.61 -16.35
C LYS A 273 16.99 -9.62 -15.18
N TYR A 274 15.82 -9.29 -14.66
CA TYR A 274 15.69 -8.43 -13.47
C TYR A 274 16.34 -9.06 -12.23
N LEU A 275 16.08 -10.34 -11.95
CA LEU A 275 16.66 -11.03 -10.79
C LEU A 275 18.19 -11.11 -10.89
N LEU A 276 18.74 -11.29 -12.08
CA LEU A 276 20.18 -11.21 -12.32
C LEU A 276 20.71 -9.80 -12.07
N TRP A 277 20.04 -8.78 -12.61
CA TRP A 277 20.37 -7.37 -12.38
C TRP A 277 20.28 -6.98 -10.90
N LYS A 278 19.35 -7.53 -10.13
CA LYS A 278 19.18 -7.25 -8.69
C LYS A 278 20.30 -7.86 -7.84
N LYS A 279 20.83 -9.03 -8.23
CA LYS A 279 21.94 -9.73 -7.54
C LYS A 279 23.32 -9.10 -7.78
N TYR A 280 23.36 -7.82 -8.12
CA TYR A 280 24.60 -7.10 -8.39
C TYR A 280 25.56 -7.18 -7.20
N THR A 281 26.82 -7.50 -7.50
CA THR A 281 27.90 -7.51 -6.50
C THR A 281 28.74 -6.27 -6.72
N VAL A 282 28.92 -5.48 -5.65
CA VAL A 282 29.73 -4.26 -5.67
C VAL A 282 31.17 -4.59 -6.06
N GLN A 283 31.68 -3.91 -7.09
CA GLN A 283 32.99 -4.22 -7.68
C GLN A 283 34.11 -3.28 -7.21
N SER A 284 33.76 -2.18 -6.56
CA SER A 284 34.68 -1.09 -6.24
C SER A 284 34.57 -0.69 -4.77
N ASP A 285 35.72 -0.39 -4.17
CA ASP A 285 35.81 0.15 -2.81
C ASP A 285 35.20 1.56 -2.68
N VAL A 286 34.95 2.23 -3.81
CA VAL A 286 34.25 3.51 -3.89
C VAL A 286 33.25 3.46 -5.04
N VAL A 287 31.98 3.72 -4.75
CA VAL A 287 30.90 3.72 -5.74
C VAL A 287 30.91 5.06 -6.47
N LYS A 288 31.18 5.02 -7.78
CA LYS A 288 31.38 6.21 -8.63
C LYS A 288 30.08 6.61 -9.35
N PRO A 289 29.92 7.87 -9.77
CA PRO A 289 28.70 8.34 -10.44
C PRO A 289 28.26 7.48 -11.63
N LYS A 290 29.21 6.97 -12.43
CA LYS A 290 28.90 6.08 -13.56
C LYS A 290 28.19 4.80 -13.12
N GLU A 291 28.68 4.15 -12.07
CA GLU A 291 28.08 2.92 -11.53
C GLU A 291 26.66 3.19 -11.02
N ILE A 292 26.45 4.31 -10.31
CA ILE A 292 25.13 4.73 -9.84
C ILE A 292 24.18 4.96 -11.02
N ILE A 293 24.63 5.65 -12.08
CA ILE A 293 23.83 5.91 -13.28
C ILE A 293 23.49 4.61 -14.00
N ASP A 294 24.45 3.71 -14.17
CA ASP A 294 24.25 2.43 -14.85
C ASP A 294 23.22 1.57 -14.08
N ARG A 295 23.23 1.63 -12.75
CA ARG A 295 22.23 0.98 -11.89
C ARG A 295 20.86 1.66 -11.97
N MET A 296 20.78 2.98 -11.99
CA MET A 296 19.50 3.70 -12.02
C MET A 296 18.90 3.84 -13.42
N ASN A 297 19.55 3.30 -14.45
CA ASN A 297 19.06 3.33 -15.83
C ASN A 297 19.08 1.93 -16.48
N PRO A 298 18.35 0.95 -15.92
CA PRO A 298 18.27 -0.39 -16.48
C PRO A 298 17.56 -0.39 -17.84
N ASP A 299 17.87 -1.39 -18.67
CA ASP A 299 17.18 -1.57 -19.94
C ASP A 299 15.70 -1.96 -19.78
N ASN A 300 14.97 -1.91 -20.89
CA ASN A 300 13.53 -2.18 -20.94
C ASN A 300 13.14 -3.57 -20.42
N ASN A 301 13.96 -4.60 -20.65
CA ASN A 301 13.64 -5.96 -20.21
C ASN A 301 13.76 -6.09 -18.70
N VAL A 302 14.78 -5.47 -18.11
CA VAL A 302 14.91 -5.39 -16.65
C VAL A 302 13.76 -4.59 -16.04
N GLN A 303 13.34 -3.50 -16.68
CA GLN A 303 12.19 -2.71 -16.21
C GLN A 303 10.89 -3.54 -16.20
N ILE A 304 10.63 -4.32 -17.26
CA ILE A 304 9.48 -5.22 -17.32
C ILE A 304 9.59 -6.33 -16.28
N GLY A 305 10.77 -6.93 -16.12
CA GLY A 305 11.00 -7.97 -15.12
C GLY A 305 10.81 -7.49 -13.69
N LEU A 306 11.13 -6.23 -13.42
CA LEU A 306 10.82 -5.59 -12.15
C LEU A 306 9.30 -5.48 -11.94
N LEU A 307 8.55 -5.00 -12.95
CA LEU A 307 7.09 -4.92 -12.87
C LEU A 307 6.45 -6.28 -12.67
N GLU A 308 6.97 -7.32 -13.34
CA GLU A 308 6.54 -8.70 -13.15
C GLU A 308 6.83 -9.20 -11.73
N ASN A 309 8.00 -8.90 -11.19
CA ASN A 309 8.31 -9.23 -9.80
C ASN A 309 7.34 -8.54 -8.83
N LEU A 310 7.04 -7.26 -9.04
CA LEU A 310 6.03 -6.55 -8.22
C LEU A 310 4.65 -7.19 -8.35
N TYR A 311 4.27 -7.58 -9.55
CA TYR A 311 2.98 -8.22 -9.81
C TYR A 311 2.85 -9.57 -9.10
N ARG A 312 3.94 -10.34 -8.98
CA ARG A 312 3.93 -11.61 -8.24
C ARG A 312 4.01 -11.46 -6.72
N MET A 313 4.67 -10.40 -6.24
CA MET A 313 5.05 -10.29 -4.82
C MET A 313 4.27 -9.24 -4.03
N ASP A 314 3.56 -8.32 -4.68
CA ASP A 314 2.75 -7.28 -4.05
C ASP A 314 1.28 -7.38 -4.51
N ASP A 315 0.42 -7.86 -3.62
CA ASP A 315 -1.02 -8.03 -3.87
C ASP A 315 -1.73 -6.73 -4.27
N LEU A 316 -1.33 -5.57 -3.72
CA LEU A 316 -1.95 -4.30 -4.08
C LEU A 316 -1.57 -3.89 -5.49
N PHE A 317 -0.31 -4.11 -5.87
CA PHE A 317 0.15 -3.89 -7.24
C PHE A 317 -0.53 -4.87 -8.19
N HIS A 318 -0.57 -6.16 -7.84
CA HIS A 318 -1.26 -7.21 -8.58
C HIS A 318 -2.70 -6.82 -8.92
N ASN A 319 -3.50 -6.52 -7.88
CA ASN A 319 -4.89 -6.10 -8.01
C ASN A 319 -5.05 -4.78 -8.80
N GLN A 320 -4.06 -3.88 -8.75
CA GLN A 320 -4.08 -2.67 -9.56
C GLN A 320 -3.89 -2.99 -11.05
N ILE A 321 -2.95 -3.87 -11.39
CA ILE A 321 -2.66 -4.28 -12.76
C ILE A 321 -3.84 -5.06 -13.36
N ASP A 322 -4.41 -6.02 -12.62
CA ASP A 322 -5.57 -6.79 -13.08
C ASP A 322 -6.77 -5.91 -13.39
N ARG A 323 -7.06 -4.93 -12.53
CA ARG A 323 -8.12 -3.95 -12.79
C ARG A 323 -7.86 -3.12 -14.05
N LEU A 324 -6.62 -2.81 -14.38
CA LEU A 324 -6.28 -2.06 -15.59
C LEU A 324 -6.34 -2.97 -16.83
N ARG A 325 -5.89 -4.23 -16.73
CA ARG A 325 -6.01 -5.23 -17.80
C ARG A 325 -7.48 -5.57 -18.10
N ALA A 326 -8.31 -5.75 -17.08
CA ALA A 326 -9.75 -5.96 -17.23
C ALA A 326 -10.45 -4.75 -17.90
N LYS A 327 -9.99 -3.53 -17.64
CA LYS A 327 -10.49 -2.35 -18.37
C LYS A 327 -10.09 -2.35 -19.84
N LEU A 328 -9.03 -3.06 -20.23
CA LEU A 328 -8.50 -3.09 -21.59
C LEU A 328 -9.13 -4.17 -22.48
N SER A 329 -9.67 -5.26 -21.91
CA SER A 329 -10.15 -6.44 -22.67
C SER A 329 -11.18 -6.10 -23.74
N ASP A 330 -12.09 -5.14 -23.47
CA ASP A 330 -13.12 -4.68 -24.41
C ASP A 330 -13.12 -3.14 -24.58
N ALA A 331 -11.95 -2.52 -24.40
CA ALA A 331 -11.83 -1.07 -24.39
C ALA A 331 -11.99 -0.45 -25.80
N ASN A 332 -12.89 0.52 -25.91
CA ASN A 332 -12.81 1.52 -26.99
C ASN A 332 -11.60 2.45 -26.80
N ASP A 333 -11.28 3.25 -27.82
CA ASP A 333 -10.11 4.13 -27.81
C ASP A 333 -10.08 5.13 -26.66
N ASN A 334 -11.24 5.58 -26.18
CA ASN A 334 -11.32 6.50 -25.04
C ASN A 334 -10.91 5.81 -23.74
N VAL A 335 -11.36 4.57 -23.52
CA VAL A 335 -10.95 3.77 -22.36
C VAL A 335 -9.46 3.46 -22.43
N LYS A 336 -8.92 3.10 -23.60
CA LYS A 336 -7.47 2.89 -23.79
C LYS A 336 -6.66 4.15 -23.43
N LYS A 337 -7.08 5.32 -23.91
CA LYS A 337 -6.43 6.61 -23.57
C LYS A 337 -6.48 6.91 -22.06
N LEU A 338 -7.60 6.62 -21.40
CA LEU A 338 -7.72 6.81 -19.95
C LEU A 338 -6.80 5.87 -19.17
N VAL A 339 -6.73 4.58 -19.56
CA VAL A 339 -5.81 3.61 -18.94
C VAL A 339 -4.36 4.02 -19.17
N GLN A 340 -4.01 4.47 -20.37
CA GLN A 340 -2.68 5.03 -20.65
C GLN A 340 -2.37 6.23 -19.76
N LEU A 341 -3.29 7.18 -19.60
CA LEU A 341 -3.06 8.34 -18.73
C LEU A 341 -2.87 7.91 -17.26
N GLN A 342 -3.68 6.97 -16.79
CA GLN A 342 -3.61 6.45 -15.42
C GLN A 342 -2.30 5.71 -15.16
N SER A 343 -1.86 4.85 -16.09
CA SER A 343 -0.63 4.07 -15.96
C SER A 343 0.61 4.96 -16.00
N LYS A 344 0.62 5.96 -16.88
CA LYS A 344 1.68 7.00 -16.96
C LYS A 344 1.82 7.79 -15.67
N LYS A 345 0.75 8.00 -14.92
CA LYS A 345 0.77 8.76 -13.66
C LYS A 345 1.22 7.89 -12.48
N ASN A 346 0.64 6.70 -12.35
CA ASN A 346 0.77 5.94 -11.11
C ASN A 346 1.83 4.82 -11.20
N ILE A 347 1.87 4.08 -12.31
CA ILE A 347 2.75 2.91 -12.44
C ILE A 347 4.15 3.34 -12.86
N ALA A 348 4.28 4.28 -13.81
CA ALA A 348 5.60 4.77 -14.23
C ALA A 348 6.36 5.48 -13.10
N GLY A 349 5.65 6.22 -12.23
CA GLY A 349 6.23 6.82 -11.03
C GLY A 349 6.79 5.76 -10.09
N ARG A 350 5.95 4.77 -9.76
CA ARG A 350 6.33 3.63 -8.92
C ARG A 350 7.51 2.84 -9.50
N LEU A 351 7.53 2.61 -10.82
CA LEU A 351 8.66 1.97 -11.49
C LEU A 351 9.96 2.75 -11.28
N GLY A 352 9.92 4.08 -11.37
CA GLY A 352 11.08 4.94 -11.10
C GLY A 352 11.61 4.78 -9.67
N GLU A 353 10.72 4.77 -8.67
CA GLU A 353 11.09 4.55 -7.27
C GLU A 353 11.73 3.16 -7.07
N GLU A 354 11.13 2.13 -7.65
CA GLU A 354 11.60 0.75 -7.52
C GLU A 354 12.94 0.50 -8.21
N ILE A 355 13.19 1.15 -9.36
CA ILE A 355 14.51 1.15 -10.00
C ILE A 355 15.58 1.69 -9.06
N ILE A 356 15.31 2.77 -8.32
CA ILE A 356 16.28 3.33 -7.36
C ILE A 356 16.42 2.40 -6.16
N LYS A 357 15.30 1.93 -5.59
CA LYS A 357 15.28 1.05 -4.42
C LYS A 357 16.13 -0.21 -4.65
N ASP A 358 15.82 -0.96 -5.70
CA ASP A 358 16.53 -2.20 -6.01
C ASP A 358 17.89 -1.93 -6.67
N GLY A 359 18.00 -0.87 -7.46
CA GLY A 359 19.23 -0.45 -8.13
C GLY A 359 20.35 -0.13 -7.15
N LEU A 360 20.01 0.54 -6.05
CA LEU A 360 20.97 1.00 -5.05
C LEU A 360 21.05 0.11 -3.79
N SER A 361 20.11 -0.81 -3.59
CA SER A 361 20.15 -1.78 -2.47
C SER A 361 21.49 -2.52 -2.28
N PRO A 362 22.27 -2.86 -3.33
CA PRO A 362 23.56 -3.54 -3.13
C PRO A 362 24.60 -2.70 -2.38
N PHE A 363 24.48 -1.36 -2.39
CA PHE A 363 25.47 -0.44 -1.84
C PHE A 363 25.23 -0.05 -0.38
N THR A 364 24.15 -0.56 0.23
CA THR A 364 23.68 -0.13 1.55
C THR A 364 23.26 -1.33 2.39
N GLU A 365 23.27 -1.21 3.72
CA GLU A 365 22.78 -2.30 4.59
C GLU A 365 21.25 -2.42 4.54
N SER A 366 20.54 -1.29 4.51
CA SER A 366 19.08 -1.30 4.35
C SER A 366 18.57 -0.12 3.54
N VAL A 367 17.41 -0.32 2.92
CA VAL A 367 16.67 0.73 2.21
C VAL A 367 15.35 0.94 2.94
N GLN A 368 15.08 2.17 3.34
CA GLN A 368 13.81 2.57 3.95
C GLN A 368 13.02 3.38 2.93
N THR A 369 11.73 3.10 2.78
CA THR A 369 10.85 3.84 1.87
C THR A 369 9.83 4.64 2.65
N GLN A 370 9.38 5.77 2.11
CA GLN A 370 8.30 6.59 2.67
C GLN A 370 8.56 7.01 4.13
N THR A 371 9.83 7.33 4.44
CA THR A 371 10.28 7.65 5.79
C THR A 371 9.71 9.00 6.21
N ARG A 372 8.86 9.00 7.24
CA ARG A 372 8.25 10.23 7.75
C ARG A 372 9.27 11.11 8.46
N GLN A 373 9.31 12.39 8.10
CA GLN A 373 10.11 13.40 8.74
C GLN A 373 9.27 14.61 9.14
N ASN A 374 9.34 14.98 10.41
CA ASN A 374 8.70 16.18 10.92
C ASN A 374 9.52 17.42 10.57
N LEU A 375 8.84 18.45 10.10
CA LEU A 375 9.41 19.75 9.72
C LEU A 375 9.29 20.75 10.89
N LYS A 376 10.05 21.84 10.80
CA LYS A 376 10.11 22.87 11.86
C LYS A 376 8.78 23.60 12.05
N ASP A 377 7.97 23.70 11.00
CA ASP A 377 6.64 24.32 10.99
C ASP A 377 5.54 23.42 11.60
N GLY A 378 5.91 22.26 12.14
CA GLY A 378 4.98 21.29 12.70
C GLY A 378 4.27 20.43 11.65
N SER A 379 4.50 20.64 10.35
CA SER A 379 4.07 19.72 9.31
C SER A 379 5.02 18.52 9.18
N TYR A 380 4.72 17.58 8.29
CA TYR A 380 5.63 16.47 8.00
C TYR A 380 5.74 16.27 6.48
N THR A 381 6.85 15.70 6.07
CA THR A 381 7.07 15.16 4.73
C THR A 381 7.38 13.66 4.83
N LYS A 382 7.25 12.95 3.71
CA LYS A 382 7.75 11.58 3.57
C LYS A 382 8.87 11.61 2.57
N ILE A 383 10.01 11.05 2.96
CA ILE A 383 11.16 10.87 2.09
C ILE A 383 10.92 9.58 1.32
N ASP A 384 10.94 9.64 -0.01
CA ASP A 384 10.64 8.49 -0.85
C ASP A 384 11.56 7.31 -0.54
N ILE A 385 12.87 7.56 -0.52
CA ILE A 385 13.89 6.52 -0.31
C ILE A 385 15.00 7.05 0.59
N VAL A 386 15.40 6.24 1.58
CA VAL A 386 16.57 6.46 2.42
C VAL A 386 17.48 5.24 2.32
N LEU A 387 18.72 5.43 1.87
CA LEU A 387 19.78 4.43 1.97
C LEU A 387 20.42 4.56 3.35
N LYS A 388 20.43 3.47 4.12
CA LYS A 388 20.95 3.41 5.48
C LYS A 388 22.23 2.59 5.54
N ASP A 389 23.23 3.17 6.18
CA ASP A 389 24.54 2.57 6.43
C ASP A 389 25.19 2.09 5.13
N LEU A 390 25.77 3.01 4.37
CA LEU A 390 26.45 2.68 3.12
C LEU A 390 27.60 1.68 3.35
N LYS A 391 27.69 0.67 2.49
CA LYS A 391 28.72 -0.39 2.56
C LYS A 391 30.11 0.10 2.15
N ALA A 392 30.15 1.15 1.32
CA ALA A 392 31.34 1.81 0.80
C ALA A 392 31.06 3.31 0.58
N PRO A 393 32.08 4.18 0.50
CA PRO A 393 31.88 5.57 0.11
C PRO A 393 31.19 5.66 -1.26
N MET A 394 30.17 6.51 -1.37
CA MET A 394 29.35 6.67 -2.56
C MET A 394 29.35 8.13 -3.00
N ILE A 395 29.74 8.37 -4.26
CA ILE A 395 29.90 9.70 -4.83
C ILE A 395 28.86 9.90 -5.94
N PHE A 396 27.95 10.85 -5.75
CA PHE A 396 26.88 11.18 -6.70
C PHE A 396 27.30 12.23 -7.73
N GLY A 397 28.35 13.00 -7.46
CA GLY A 397 28.81 14.07 -8.35
C GLY A 397 29.93 14.91 -7.74
N ARG A 398 30.15 16.10 -8.30
CA ARG A 398 31.19 17.05 -7.86
C ARG A 398 30.63 18.07 -6.88
N GLY A 399 31.43 18.44 -5.88
CA GLY A 399 31.13 19.51 -4.92
C GLY A 399 30.72 18.99 -3.54
N GLU A 400 30.61 19.92 -2.59
CA GLU A 400 30.20 19.62 -1.22
C GLU A 400 28.77 19.06 -1.17
N GLY A 401 28.56 18.08 -0.28
CA GLY A 401 27.29 17.37 -0.11
C GLY A 401 26.98 16.32 -1.20
N MET A 402 27.94 15.98 -2.08
CA MET A 402 27.76 15.01 -3.16
C MET A 402 28.36 13.63 -2.87
N ALA A 403 28.85 13.39 -1.65
CA ALA A 403 29.42 12.12 -1.26
C ALA A 403 29.05 11.78 0.18
N ALA A 404 28.65 10.52 0.39
CA ALA A 404 28.47 9.95 1.73
C ALA A 404 29.56 8.89 1.94
N MET A 405 30.17 8.89 3.13
CA MET A 405 31.20 7.92 3.49
C MET A 405 30.56 6.57 3.85
N LYS A 406 31.38 5.53 4.00
CA LYS A 406 30.94 4.24 4.55
C LYS A 406 30.26 4.45 5.91
N GLY A 407 29.11 3.81 6.12
CA GLY A 407 28.23 4.00 7.28
C GLY A 407 27.35 5.26 7.22
N GLY A 408 27.52 6.11 6.21
CA GLY A 408 26.67 7.27 5.98
C GLY A 408 25.30 6.90 5.43
N ASN A 409 24.42 7.89 5.30
CA ASN A 409 23.05 7.76 4.89
C ASN A 409 22.72 8.73 3.75
N VAL A 410 21.85 8.31 2.83
CA VAL A 410 21.44 9.11 1.67
C VAL A 410 19.92 9.24 1.66
N ALA A 411 19.40 10.47 1.63
CA ALA A 411 17.99 10.74 1.39
C ALA A 411 17.76 11.08 -0.08
N ILE A 412 16.76 10.44 -0.67
CA ILE A 412 16.44 10.52 -2.09
C ILE A 412 14.95 10.80 -2.25
N GLU A 413 14.63 11.86 -2.97
CA GLU A 413 13.30 12.16 -3.50
C GLU A 413 13.25 11.77 -4.98
N VAL A 414 12.13 11.25 -5.48
CA VAL A 414 12.03 10.70 -6.84
C VAL A 414 10.98 11.46 -7.66
N LYS A 415 11.37 11.92 -8.85
CA LYS A 415 10.46 12.64 -9.77
C LYS A 415 10.63 12.17 -11.22
N SER A 416 9.72 11.31 -11.67
CA SER A 416 9.67 10.89 -13.08
C SER A 416 8.55 11.62 -13.83
N GLY A 417 8.89 12.35 -14.89
CA GLY A 417 7.89 13.00 -15.72
C GLY A 417 8.48 13.80 -16.86
N GLN A 418 7.62 14.28 -17.76
CA GLN A 418 8.05 15.18 -18.84
C GLN A 418 8.35 16.58 -18.31
N SER A 419 9.08 17.38 -19.08
CA SER A 419 9.57 18.70 -18.71
C SER A 419 8.52 19.61 -18.03
N ASN A 420 7.32 19.73 -18.60
CA ASN A 420 6.25 20.56 -18.03
C ASN A 420 5.80 20.08 -16.64
N TYR A 421 5.73 18.77 -16.44
CA TYR A 421 5.40 18.20 -15.15
C TYR A 421 6.53 18.47 -14.16
N LEU A 422 7.79 18.24 -14.52
CA LEU A 422 8.94 18.46 -13.62
C LEU A 422 9.04 19.92 -13.15
N VAL A 423 8.84 20.88 -14.06
CA VAL A 423 8.76 22.32 -13.72
C VAL A 423 7.63 22.57 -12.71
N SER A 424 6.44 22.00 -12.92
CA SER A 424 5.30 22.17 -12.00
C SER A 424 5.53 21.62 -10.59
N GLN A 425 6.51 20.71 -10.41
CA GLN A 425 6.80 20.07 -9.13
C GLN A 425 7.77 20.85 -8.24
N GLU A 426 8.36 21.96 -8.72
CA GLU A 426 9.39 22.72 -8.00
C GLU A 426 9.04 23.02 -6.54
N LYS A 427 7.90 23.70 -6.32
CA LYS A 427 7.44 24.07 -4.96
C LYS A 427 7.23 22.85 -4.06
N HIS A 428 6.78 21.74 -4.63
CA HIS A 428 6.57 20.52 -3.86
C HIS A 428 7.90 19.89 -3.46
N VAL A 429 8.85 19.81 -4.41
CA VAL A 429 10.20 19.29 -4.16
C VAL A 429 10.93 20.12 -3.10
N LEU A 430 10.87 21.45 -3.19
CA LEU A 430 11.51 22.35 -2.20
C LEU A 430 11.04 22.05 -0.78
N LYS A 431 9.75 21.79 -0.58
CA LYS A 431 9.22 21.38 0.74
C LYS A 431 9.69 19.98 1.14
N GLN A 432 9.78 19.04 0.21
CA GLN A 432 10.17 17.66 0.51
C GLN A 432 11.63 17.56 0.94
N VAL A 433 12.52 18.31 0.29
CA VAL A 433 13.96 18.27 0.60
C VAL A 433 14.32 18.88 1.96
N GLU A 434 13.46 19.72 2.54
CA GLU A 434 13.62 20.16 3.94
C GLU A 434 13.68 18.97 4.91
N GLY A 435 12.97 17.88 4.59
CA GLY A 435 13.03 16.64 5.36
C GLY A 435 14.38 15.92 5.30
N HIS A 436 15.27 16.30 4.38
CA HIS A 436 16.54 15.62 4.18
C HIS A 436 17.68 16.20 5.03
N ALA A 437 17.45 17.29 5.76
CA ALA A 437 18.51 18.08 6.40
C ALA A 437 19.45 17.31 7.36
N LYS A 438 19.02 16.14 7.86
CA LYS A 438 19.78 15.30 8.79
C LYS A 438 20.62 14.19 8.14
N TYR A 439 20.57 14.05 6.82
CA TYR A 439 21.26 12.97 6.10
C TYR A 439 22.57 13.47 5.49
N ASP A 440 23.55 12.58 5.36
CA ASP A 440 24.89 12.92 4.85
C ASP A 440 24.85 13.42 3.40
N VAL A 441 23.95 12.84 2.59
CA VAL A 441 23.66 13.30 1.23
C VAL A 441 22.15 13.45 1.05
N SER A 442 21.75 14.56 0.45
CA SER A 442 20.39 14.86 0.02
C SER A 442 20.37 15.06 -1.49
N ILE A 443 19.60 14.23 -2.20
CA ILE A 443 19.43 14.34 -3.64
C ILE A 443 17.97 14.20 -4.04
N VAL A 444 17.63 14.78 -5.19
CA VAL A 444 16.36 14.56 -5.89
C VAL A 444 16.70 13.93 -7.23
N VAL A 445 16.25 12.70 -7.45
CA VAL A 445 16.53 11.94 -8.66
C VAL A 445 15.35 12.08 -9.62
N TYR A 446 15.64 12.62 -10.79
CA TYR A 446 14.69 12.87 -11.85
C TYR A 446 14.85 11.88 -12.99
N SER A 447 13.77 11.68 -13.77
CA SER A 447 13.92 11.21 -15.15
C SER A 447 14.83 12.16 -15.93
N ARG A 448 15.54 11.62 -16.93
CA ARG A 448 16.49 12.40 -17.75
C ARG A 448 15.86 13.61 -18.47
N ASP A 449 14.54 13.69 -18.54
CA ASP A 449 13.76 14.83 -19.05
C ASP A 449 13.97 16.13 -18.26
N LEU A 450 14.64 16.07 -17.09
CA LEU A 450 15.13 17.27 -16.39
C LEU A 450 16.13 18.05 -17.27
N LYS A 451 16.88 17.36 -18.14
CA LYS A 451 17.81 18.03 -19.07
C LYS A 451 17.00 18.74 -20.16
N GLY A 452 17.23 20.04 -20.32
CA GLY A 452 16.56 20.86 -21.31
C GLY A 452 15.19 21.39 -20.87
N ILE A 453 14.84 21.33 -19.57
CA ILE A 453 13.67 22.06 -19.08
C ILE A 453 13.89 23.58 -19.18
N PRO A 454 12.84 24.37 -19.41
CA PRO A 454 12.94 25.83 -19.32
C PRO A 454 13.45 26.24 -17.92
N GLY A 455 14.52 27.04 -17.88
CA GLY A 455 15.11 27.51 -16.63
C GLY A 455 15.84 26.44 -15.82
N GLU A 456 16.33 25.36 -16.44
CA GLU A 456 17.01 24.24 -15.76
C GLU A 456 18.05 24.69 -14.73
N ASP A 457 18.93 25.65 -15.06
CA ASP A 457 19.97 26.11 -14.14
C ASP A 457 19.38 26.79 -12.89
N ALA A 458 18.33 27.60 -13.06
CA ALA A 458 17.64 28.23 -11.94
C ALA A 458 16.95 27.17 -11.07
N TYR A 459 16.21 26.25 -11.67
CA TYR A 459 15.55 25.14 -10.97
C TYR A 459 16.54 24.30 -10.16
N ARG A 460 17.71 23.98 -10.74
CA ARG A 460 18.79 23.25 -10.05
C ARG A 460 19.41 24.06 -8.91
N ASN A 461 19.53 25.37 -9.07
CA ASN A 461 20.06 26.27 -8.05
C ASN A 461 19.10 26.41 -6.87
N ASP A 462 17.79 26.52 -7.11
CA ASP A 462 16.78 26.61 -6.05
C ASP A 462 16.81 25.35 -5.16
N ILE A 463 16.91 24.17 -5.77
CA ILE A 463 17.04 22.90 -5.03
C ILE A 463 18.37 22.83 -4.27
N LYS A 464 19.45 23.38 -4.85
CA LYS A 464 20.76 23.49 -4.20
C LYS A 464 20.71 24.40 -2.97
N GLU A 465 20.04 25.54 -3.06
CA GLU A 465 19.87 26.48 -1.95
C GLU A 465 19.01 25.88 -0.84
N ALA A 466 18.04 25.02 -1.18
CA ALA A 466 17.27 24.23 -0.24
C ALA A 466 18.06 23.05 0.40
N GLY A 467 19.35 22.88 0.08
CA GLY A 467 20.22 21.87 0.68
C GLY A 467 20.15 20.49 0.03
N SER A 468 19.68 20.41 -1.21
CA SER A 468 19.62 19.16 -1.99
C SER A 468 20.18 19.32 -3.40
N ARG A 469 20.21 18.25 -4.20
CA ARG A 469 20.80 18.29 -5.56
C ARG A 469 19.91 17.55 -6.53
N ALA A 470 19.47 18.24 -7.58
CA ALA A 470 18.69 17.66 -8.65
C ALA A 470 19.59 16.86 -9.61
N LEU A 471 19.27 15.59 -9.87
CA LEU A 471 20.06 14.68 -10.70
C LEU A 471 19.16 13.98 -11.73
N GLY A 472 19.38 14.21 -13.02
CA GLY A 472 18.64 13.51 -14.09
C GLY A 472 19.28 12.17 -14.43
N MET A 473 18.95 11.12 -13.67
CA MET A 473 19.62 9.82 -13.74
C MET A 473 18.69 8.64 -14.06
N LEU A 474 17.39 8.75 -13.80
CA LEU A 474 16.39 7.74 -14.20
C LEU A 474 16.20 7.72 -15.73
N PRO A 475 15.66 6.62 -16.30
CA PRO A 475 15.31 6.58 -17.72
C PRO A 475 14.38 7.74 -18.11
N PRO A 476 14.43 8.22 -19.36
CA PRO A 476 13.47 9.18 -19.88
C PRO A 476 12.04 8.71 -19.62
N LYS A 477 11.12 9.63 -19.34
CA LYS A 477 9.74 9.30 -18.99
C LYS A 477 9.05 8.49 -20.08
N VAL A 478 9.36 8.78 -21.34
CA VAL A 478 8.81 8.06 -22.50
C VAL A 478 9.22 6.58 -22.52
N GLU A 479 10.42 6.24 -22.01
CA GLU A 479 10.88 4.85 -21.91
C GLU A 479 10.19 4.14 -20.74
N LEU A 480 10.08 4.78 -19.58
CA LEU A 480 9.30 4.24 -18.45
C LEU A 480 7.85 3.96 -18.85
N ASP A 481 7.23 4.89 -19.58
CA ASP A 481 5.86 4.75 -20.07
C ASP A 481 5.71 3.61 -21.08
N LYS A 482 6.73 3.41 -21.91
CA LYS A 482 6.77 2.30 -22.86
C LYS A 482 6.84 0.96 -22.14
N SER A 483 7.74 0.80 -21.17
CA SER A 483 7.88 -0.44 -20.37
C SER A 483 6.57 -0.77 -19.66
N VAL A 484 5.96 0.22 -19.01
CA VAL A 484 4.66 0.07 -18.32
C VAL A 484 3.56 -0.32 -19.30
N TRP A 485 3.50 0.33 -20.47
CA TRP A 485 2.48 0.01 -21.46
C TRP A 485 2.66 -1.39 -22.03
N GLN A 486 3.89 -1.80 -22.32
CA GLN A 486 4.20 -3.17 -22.75
C GLN A 486 3.77 -4.19 -21.70
N PHE A 487 4.12 -3.98 -20.44
CA PHE A 487 3.71 -4.84 -19.33
C PHE A 487 2.18 -4.97 -19.18
N LEU A 488 1.45 -3.89 -19.46
CA LEU A 488 -0.02 -3.87 -19.40
C LEU A 488 -0.70 -4.52 -20.61
N THR A 489 -0.02 -4.60 -21.77
CA THR A 489 -0.67 -4.91 -23.07
C THR A 489 -0.11 -6.14 -23.79
N VAL A 490 0.83 -6.86 -23.20
CA VAL A 490 1.46 -8.05 -23.81
C VAL A 490 1.13 -9.29 -22.98
N ARG A 491 0.70 -10.42 -23.56
CA ARG A 491 0.07 -10.78 -24.84
C ARG A 491 -0.70 -12.09 -24.57
N GLU A 492 -1.90 -12.24 -25.13
CA GLU A 492 -2.47 -13.56 -25.39
C GLU A 492 -1.72 -14.10 -26.62
N ASP A 493 -1.17 -15.30 -26.50
CA ASP A 493 -0.74 -16.09 -27.66
C ASP A 493 -1.96 -16.73 -28.34
#